data_AF-A0A939XD82-F1
#
_entry.id   AF-A0A939XD82-F1
#
_cell.length_a   1.000
_cell.length_b   1.000
_cell.length_c   1.000
_cell.angle_alpha   90.00
_cell.angle_beta   90.00
_cell.angle_gamma   90.00
#
_symmetry.space_group_name_H-M   'P 1'
#
loop_
_entity.id
_entity.type
_entity.pdbx_description
1 polymer ?
#
loop_
_entity_poly.entity_id
_entity_poly.type
_entity_poly.pdbx_seq_one_letter_code
_entity_poly.pdbx_strand_id
1 'polypeptide(L)'
;MKKMKLGEHSVVMFDSIEELPIVRFQKYNKMLMLDAGLGSDLTALDAHLARVGEFIKAGETDNAAREIDNLRQTLFNVQNGLTPHFMSLIPLMAEVDGEPLTDLSDENIQRVYDTLKDVTMKAYEGAASEVKKKIEEELKAYFNQGGESAASKEYYELMRRRALLMLDEIGDGRDRSEEIRAIESQMVRSDKPRVFQGERNAEVLYDKNFVGCCIAIAQNLNMDAKQMTVLEYYRAIEVLEEQQKELKRKR
;
A
#
# COMPACT_ATOMS: atom_id res chain seq x y z
N MET A 1 3.13 17.17 -15.24
CA MET A 1 4.48 16.94 -14.72
C MET A 1 4.95 18.20 -14.01
N LYS A 2 5.69 18.04 -12.91
CA LYS A 2 6.14 19.15 -12.07
C LYS A 2 7.62 19.05 -11.76
N LYS A 3 8.37 20.12 -12.03
CA LYS A 3 9.77 20.25 -11.58
C LYS A 3 9.81 20.71 -10.13
N MET A 4 10.62 20.06 -9.31
CA MET A 4 10.83 20.42 -7.91
C MET A 4 12.25 20.10 -7.44
N LYS A 5 12.64 20.69 -6.30
CA LYS A 5 13.89 20.35 -5.63
C LYS A 5 13.65 19.31 -4.55
N LEU A 6 14.53 18.32 -4.49
CA LEU A 6 14.55 17.30 -3.45
C LEU A 6 15.94 17.29 -2.83
N GLY A 7 16.11 18.02 -1.72
CA GLY A 7 17.45 18.37 -1.23
C GLY A 7 18.17 19.26 -2.25
N GLU A 8 19.39 18.87 -2.62
CA GLU A 8 20.16 19.53 -3.68
C GLU A 8 19.82 19.03 -5.09
N HIS A 9 19.04 17.95 -5.20
CA HIS A 9 18.69 17.32 -6.47
C HIS A 9 17.51 18.02 -7.17
N SER A 10 17.56 18.05 -8.50
CA SER A 10 16.46 18.50 -9.35
C SER A 10 15.68 17.29 -9.83
N VAL A 11 14.38 17.21 -9.51
CA VAL A 11 13.52 16.11 -9.97
C VAL A 11 12.32 16.64 -10.76
N VAL A 12 11.92 15.87 -11.78
CA VAL A 12 10.65 16.09 -12.48
C VAL A 12 9.71 14.96 -12.09
N MET A 13 8.57 15.31 -11.50
CA MET A 13 7.57 14.36 -11.01
C MET A 13 6.39 14.25 -11.97
N PHE A 14 5.88 13.03 -12.14
CA PHE A 14 4.51 12.82 -12.59
C PHE A 14 3.58 13.21 -11.44
N ASP A 15 2.78 14.26 -11.65
CA ASP A 15 1.89 14.83 -10.64
C ASP A 15 0.42 14.84 -11.08
N SER A 16 0.09 14.19 -12.19
CA SER A 16 -1.28 14.04 -12.68
C SER A 16 -1.52 12.64 -13.25
N ILE A 17 -2.71 12.10 -13.03
CA ILE A 17 -3.11 10.79 -13.55
C ILE A 17 -3.31 10.78 -15.07
N GLU A 18 -3.46 11.95 -15.68
CA GLU A 18 -3.61 12.11 -17.12
C GLU A 18 -2.30 11.85 -17.87
N GLU A 19 -1.17 12.09 -17.22
CA GLU A 19 0.16 11.94 -17.83
C GLU A 19 0.95 10.76 -17.23
N LEU A 20 0.64 10.34 -16.01
CA LEU A 20 1.33 9.27 -15.30
C LEU A 20 1.11 7.92 -15.98
N PRO A 21 2.15 7.24 -16.51
CA PRO A 21 2.04 5.90 -17.06
C PRO A 21 1.56 4.90 -15.99
N ILE A 22 0.63 4.02 -16.34
CA ILE A 22 0.08 3.07 -15.38
C ILE A 22 1.15 2.15 -14.79
N VAL A 23 2.15 1.73 -15.60
CA VAL A 23 3.23 0.85 -15.13
C VAL A 23 4.04 1.46 -13.98
N ARG A 24 4.22 2.78 -13.98
CA ARG A 24 4.86 3.52 -12.87
C ARG A 24 3.98 3.57 -11.65
N PHE A 25 2.70 3.87 -11.83
CA PHE A 25 1.74 3.91 -10.74
C PHE A 25 1.57 2.55 -10.07
N GLN A 26 1.62 1.45 -10.84
CA GLN A 26 1.61 0.09 -10.30
C GLN A 26 2.87 -0.21 -9.50
N LYS A 27 4.06 0.20 -9.97
CA LYS A 27 5.31 0.06 -9.22
C LYS A 27 5.30 0.89 -7.93
N TYR A 28 4.78 2.13 -7.99
CA TYR A 28 4.54 2.99 -6.83
C TYR A 28 3.67 2.30 -5.77
N ASN A 29 2.49 1.83 -6.18
CA ASN A 29 1.55 1.16 -5.28
C ASN A 29 2.09 -0.16 -4.72
N LYS A 30 2.86 -0.91 -5.50
CA LYS A 30 3.56 -2.11 -5.02
C LYS A 30 4.56 -1.77 -3.91
N MET A 31 5.35 -0.70 -4.07
CA MET A 31 6.28 -0.25 -3.03
C MET A 31 5.55 0.25 -1.77
N LEU A 32 4.45 0.98 -1.91
CA LEU A 32 3.61 1.36 -0.78
C LEU A 32 3.01 0.15 -0.05
N MET A 33 2.62 -0.89 -0.79
CA MET A 33 2.13 -2.13 -0.21
C MET A 33 3.22 -2.84 0.60
N LEU A 34 4.45 -2.87 0.09
CA LEU A 34 5.60 -3.43 0.79
C LEU A 34 5.91 -2.64 2.06
N ASP A 35 5.93 -1.30 1.96
CA ASP A 35 6.13 -0.42 3.10
C ASP A 35 5.09 -0.64 4.20
N ALA A 36 3.81 -0.65 3.84
CA ALA A 36 2.72 -0.88 4.78
C ALA A 36 2.71 -2.28 5.41
N GLY A 37 3.31 -3.27 4.73
CA GLY A 37 3.29 -4.67 5.16
C GLY A 37 4.54 -5.14 5.90
N LEU A 38 5.70 -4.52 5.64
CA LEU A 38 7.00 -4.92 6.17
C LEU A 38 7.69 -3.79 6.95
N GLY A 39 7.50 -2.54 6.55
CA GLY A 39 8.27 -1.41 7.07
C GLY A 39 9.78 -1.54 6.83
N SER A 40 10.53 -0.61 7.43
CA SER A 40 11.99 -0.52 7.24
C SER A 40 12.76 0.07 8.42
N ASP A 41 12.12 0.23 9.58
CA ASP A 41 12.72 0.82 10.77
C ASP A 41 12.50 -0.02 12.03
N LEU A 42 13.10 0.41 13.14
CA LEU A 42 12.95 -0.26 14.44
C LEU A 42 11.51 -0.18 14.95
N THR A 43 10.78 0.88 14.61
CA THR A 43 9.36 1.02 14.96
C THR A 43 8.53 -0.09 14.34
N ALA A 44 8.72 -0.38 13.05
CA ALA A 44 8.06 -1.48 12.36
C ALA A 44 8.45 -2.84 12.96
N LEU A 45 9.73 -3.02 13.31
CA LEU A 45 10.22 -4.24 13.96
C LEU A 45 9.51 -4.48 15.29
N ASP A 46 9.42 -3.47 16.15
CA ASP A 46 8.70 -3.55 17.43
C ASP A 46 7.20 -3.81 17.23
N ALA A 47 6.58 -3.19 16.22
CA ALA A 47 5.18 -3.42 15.88
C ALA A 47 4.92 -4.88 15.47
N HIS A 48 5.78 -5.47 14.63
CA HIS A 48 5.68 -6.88 14.27
C HIS A 48 5.87 -7.81 15.48
N LEU A 49 6.84 -7.52 16.36
CA LEU A 49 7.04 -8.29 17.60
C LEU A 49 5.80 -8.26 18.50
N ALA A 50 5.17 -7.09 18.66
CA ALA A 50 3.95 -6.95 19.42
C ALA A 50 2.80 -7.79 18.81
N ARG A 51 2.60 -7.70 17.50
CA ARG A 51 1.56 -8.48 16.77
C ARG A 51 1.78 -9.99 16.87
N VAL A 52 3.02 -10.47 16.83
CA VAL A 52 3.31 -11.89 17.08
C VAL A 52 2.78 -12.31 18.45
N GLY A 53 3.01 -11.51 19.49
CA GLY A 53 2.47 -11.75 20.82
C GLY A 53 0.94 -11.77 20.87
N GLU A 54 0.29 -10.87 20.13
CA GLU A 54 -1.18 -10.83 20.02
C GLU A 54 -1.74 -12.08 19.34
N PHE A 55 -1.16 -12.53 18.22
CA PHE A 55 -1.59 -13.76 17.55
C PHE A 55 -1.40 -15.00 18.42
N ILE A 56 -0.28 -15.09 19.16
CA ILE A 56 -0.03 -16.19 20.10
C ILE A 56 -1.11 -16.22 21.19
N LYS A 57 -1.43 -15.07 21.79
CA LYS A 57 -2.48 -14.96 22.82
C LYS A 57 -3.87 -15.34 22.28
N ALA A 58 -4.16 -15.02 21.03
CA ALA A 58 -5.41 -15.34 20.37
C ALA A 58 -5.51 -16.80 19.85
N GLY A 59 -4.43 -17.60 19.99
CA GLY A 59 -4.36 -18.97 19.46
C GLY A 59 -4.20 -19.05 17.94
N GLU A 60 -3.86 -17.94 17.28
CA GLU A 60 -3.73 -17.82 15.82
C GLU A 60 -2.29 -18.17 15.38
N THR A 61 -1.86 -19.41 15.60
CA THR A 61 -0.47 -19.86 15.39
C THR A 61 0.03 -19.63 13.96
N ASP A 62 -0.82 -19.83 12.95
CA ASP A 62 -0.46 -19.61 11.55
C ASP A 62 -0.20 -18.13 11.26
N ASN A 63 -0.98 -17.22 11.85
CA ASN A 63 -0.78 -15.79 11.69
C ASN A 63 0.46 -15.32 12.46
N ALA A 64 0.73 -15.88 13.64
CA ALA A 64 1.97 -15.63 14.36
C ALA A 64 3.20 -16.05 13.54
N ALA A 65 3.17 -17.23 12.91
CA ALA A 65 4.26 -17.70 12.05
C ALA A 65 4.48 -16.78 10.85
N ARG A 66 3.41 -16.36 10.17
CA ARG A 66 3.48 -15.40 9.06
C ARG A 66 4.04 -14.06 9.51
N GLU A 67 3.66 -13.59 10.68
CA GLU A 67 4.14 -12.31 11.21
C GLU A 67 5.62 -12.38 11.60
N ILE A 68 6.11 -13.54 12.04
CA ILE A 68 7.56 -13.78 12.22
C ILE A 68 8.29 -13.71 10.87
N ASP A 69 7.71 -14.23 9.79
CA ASP A 69 8.31 -14.12 8.46
C ASP A 69 8.32 -12.67 7.92
N ASN A 70 7.32 -11.86 8.27
CA ASN A 70 7.31 -10.43 7.99
C ASN A 70 8.38 -9.71 8.81
N LEU A 71 8.45 -9.97 10.12
CA LEU A 71 9.50 -9.46 11.01
C LEU A 71 10.91 -9.75 10.49
N ARG A 72 11.16 -10.96 9.97
CA ARG A 72 12.45 -11.34 9.38
C ARG A 72 12.80 -10.49 8.16
N GLN A 73 11.81 -10.16 7.33
CA GLN A 73 12.01 -9.26 6.18
C GLN A 73 12.21 -7.81 6.63
N THR A 74 11.48 -7.34 7.63
CA THR A 74 11.72 -6.02 8.25
C THR A 74 13.16 -5.92 8.75
N LEU A 75 13.65 -6.94 9.45
CA LEU A 75 15.03 -6.99 9.92
C LEU A 75 16.04 -6.95 8.75
N PHE A 76 15.76 -7.67 7.67
CA PHE A 76 16.57 -7.60 6.45
C PHE A 76 16.57 -6.18 5.85
N ASN A 77 15.42 -5.52 5.79
CA ASN A 77 15.30 -4.14 5.30
C ASN A 77 16.13 -3.17 6.14
N VAL A 78 16.00 -3.25 7.48
CA VAL A 78 16.78 -2.44 8.42
C VAL A 78 18.28 -2.65 8.25
N GLN A 79 18.72 -3.92 8.16
CA GLN A 79 20.14 -4.26 8.02
C GLN A 79 20.76 -3.75 6.72
N ASN A 80 19.99 -3.73 5.63
CA ASN A 80 20.46 -3.32 4.32
C ASN A 80 20.12 -1.85 3.99
N GLY A 81 19.51 -1.11 4.92
CA GLY A 81 19.07 0.27 4.69
C GLY A 81 18.04 0.40 3.57
N LEU A 82 17.29 -0.67 3.29
CA LEU A 82 16.23 -0.68 2.29
C LEU A 82 15.00 -0.04 2.89
N THR A 83 14.53 1.05 2.28
CA THR A 83 13.36 1.78 2.74
C THR A 83 12.29 1.77 1.65
N PRO A 84 11.38 0.77 1.63
CA PRO A 84 10.29 0.71 0.64
C PRO A 84 9.47 2.00 0.63
N HIS A 85 9.33 2.65 1.79
CA HIS A 85 8.79 4.00 1.91
C HIS A 85 9.48 4.95 0.95
N PHE A 86 10.79 5.16 1.10
CA PHE A 86 11.55 6.11 0.30
C PHE A 86 11.55 5.73 -1.19
N MET A 87 11.76 4.44 -1.47
CA MET A 87 11.78 3.89 -2.82
C MET A 87 10.45 4.05 -3.55
N SER A 88 9.33 4.17 -2.84
CA SER A 88 8.02 4.35 -3.47
C SER A 88 7.96 5.59 -4.36
N LEU A 89 8.56 6.71 -3.96
CA LEU A 89 8.50 7.95 -4.75
C LEU A 89 9.25 7.87 -6.08
N ILE A 90 10.26 7.00 -6.20
CA ILE A 90 11.13 6.90 -7.39
C ILE A 90 10.35 6.57 -8.67
N PRO A 91 9.44 5.58 -8.70
CA PRO A 91 8.55 5.35 -9.84
C PRO A 91 7.80 6.58 -10.36
N LEU A 92 7.49 7.56 -9.50
CA LEU A 92 6.81 8.80 -9.86
C LEU A 92 7.76 9.87 -10.42
N MET A 93 9.07 9.65 -10.42
CA MET A 93 10.06 10.55 -11.02
C MET A 93 10.19 10.27 -12.53
N ALA A 94 9.94 11.28 -13.34
CA ALA A 94 10.22 11.27 -14.77
C ALA A 94 11.70 11.53 -15.07
N GLU A 95 12.36 12.36 -14.26
CA GLU A 95 13.74 12.81 -14.44
C GLU A 95 14.40 13.08 -13.08
N VAL A 96 15.69 12.77 -12.96
CA VAL A 96 16.54 13.09 -11.81
C VAL A 96 17.83 13.73 -12.31
N ASP A 97 18.13 14.94 -11.84
CA ASP A 97 19.31 15.74 -12.19
C ASP A 97 19.56 15.91 -13.71
N GLY A 98 18.49 16.03 -14.50
CA GLY A 98 18.58 16.17 -15.95
C GLY A 98 18.51 14.86 -16.72
N GLU A 99 18.60 13.71 -16.03
CA GLU A 99 18.60 12.38 -16.65
C GLU A 99 17.19 11.76 -16.61
N PRO A 100 16.60 11.41 -17.77
CA PRO A 100 15.30 10.73 -17.81
C PRO A 100 15.36 9.36 -17.11
N LEU A 101 14.46 9.15 -16.16
CA LEU A 101 14.34 7.88 -15.45
C LEU A 101 13.42 6.95 -16.22
N THR A 102 13.90 6.16 -17.18
CA THR A 102 13.06 5.25 -17.97
C THR A 102 13.04 3.82 -17.47
N ASP A 103 14.16 3.36 -16.88
CA ASP A 103 14.29 2.03 -16.30
C ASP A 103 13.79 2.01 -14.84
N LEU A 104 12.87 1.10 -14.54
CA LEU A 104 12.29 0.89 -13.21
C LEU A 104 12.61 -0.51 -12.66
N SER A 105 13.70 -1.11 -13.14
CA SER A 105 14.31 -2.28 -12.53
C SER A 105 14.66 -2.01 -11.06
N ASP A 106 14.65 -3.06 -10.24
CA ASP A 106 14.96 -2.92 -8.80
C ASP A 106 16.38 -2.39 -8.58
N GLU A 107 17.33 -2.80 -9.45
CA GLU A 107 18.71 -2.31 -9.46
C GLU A 107 18.79 -0.80 -9.73
N ASN A 108 18.04 -0.30 -10.73
CA ASN A 108 18.07 1.13 -11.04
C ASN A 108 17.31 1.96 -10.00
N ILE A 109 16.23 1.43 -9.40
CA ILE A 109 15.55 2.07 -8.27
C ILE A 109 16.51 2.20 -7.08
N GLN A 110 17.26 1.14 -6.76
CA GLN A 110 18.27 1.18 -5.72
C GLN A 110 19.36 2.22 -6.03
N ARG A 111 19.84 2.29 -7.27
CA ARG A 111 20.82 3.29 -7.69
C ARG A 111 20.30 4.72 -7.52
N VAL A 112 19.06 4.99 -7.90
CA VAL A 112 18.44 6.32 -7.72
C VAL A 112 18.25 6.64 -6.24
N TYR A 113 17.86 5.66 -5.43
CA TYR A 113 17.79 5.80 -3.98
C TYR A 113 19.16 6.17 -3.38
N ASP A 114 20.23 5.47 -3.78
CA ASP A 114 21.58 5.73 -3.30
C ASP A 114 22.08 7.13 -3.69
N THR A 115 21.64 7.66 -4.82
CA THR A 115 21.89 9.05 -5.23
C THR A 115 21.19 10.06 -4.32
N LEU A 116 19.95 9.75 -3.90
CA LEU A 116 19.10 10.64 -3.11
C LEU A 116 19.22 10.44 -1.59
N LYS A 117 20.16 9.60 -1.12
CA LYS A 117 20.24 9.19 0.29
C LYS A 117 20.60 10.31 1.27
N ASP A 118 21.15 11.41 0.77
CA ASP A 118 21.47 12.63 1.54
C ASP A 118 20.25 13.54 1.72
N VAL A 119 19.16 13.30 0.98
CA VAL A 119 17.89 13.98 1.15
C VAL A 119 17.31 13.64 2.53
N THR A 120 17.04 14.67 3.33
CA THR A 120 16.41 14.49 4.64
C THR A 120 15.00 13.89 4.51
N MET A 121 14.62 13.03 5.45
CA MET A 121 13.26 12.45 5.50
C MET A 121 12.15 13.51 5.44
N LYS A 122 12.34 14.67 6.07
CA LYS A 122 11.38 15.78 6.01
C LYS A 122 11.18 16.33 4.58
N ALA A 123 12.27 16.48 3.83
CA ALA A 123 12.19 16.95 2.44
C ALA A 123 11.52 15.89 1.55
N TYR A 124 11.84 14.63 1.79
CA TYR A 124 11.21 13.49 1.14
C TYR A 124 9.69 13.45 1.40
N GLU A 125 9.27 13.47 2.66
CA GLU A 125 7.85 13.43 3.06
C GLU A 125 7.07 14.62 2.48
N GLY A 126 7.68 15.81 2.46
CA GLY A 126 7.09 16.99 1.84
C GLY A 126 6.82 16.78 0.35
N ALA A 127 7.80 16.25 -0.38
CA ALA A 127 7.66 15.97 -1.80
C ALA A 127 6.64 14.86 -2.08
N ALA A 128 6.71 13.77 -1.31
CA ALA A 128 5.78 12.65 -1.43
C ALA A 128 4.34 13.08 -1.15
N SER A 129 4.12 13.86 -0.09
CA SER A 129 2.79 14.37 0.28
C SER A 129 2.19 15.26 -0.80
N GLU A 130 2.99 16.15 -1.39
CA GLU A 130 2.54 17.07 -2.42
C GLU A 130 2.07 16.33 -3.69
N VAL A 131 2.88 15.39 -4.19
CA VAL A 131 2.56 14.61 -5.39
C VAL A 131 1.39 13.67 -5.13
N LYS A 132 1.42 12.94 -4.00
CA LYS A 132 0.36 11.99 -3.63
C LYS A 132 -0.99 12.67 -3.49
N LYS A 133 -1.05 13.83 -2.81
CA LYS A 133 -2.30 14.55 -2.58
C LYS A 133 -2.98 14.92 -3.89
N LYS A 134 -2.23 15.44 -4.87
CA LYS A 134 -2.79 15.80 -6.17
C LYS A 134 -3.32 14.59 -6.93
N ILE A 135 -2.56 13.49 -6.98
CA ILE A 135 -2.99 12.23 -7.60
C ILE A 135 -4.28 11.71 -6.94
N GLU A 136 -4.36 11.73 -5.61
CA GLU A 136 -5.56 11.28 -4.87
C GLU A 136 -6.78 12.17 -5.13
N GLU A 137 -6.61 13.48 -5.21
CA GLU A 137 -7.68 14.43 -5.53
C GLU A 137 -8.24 14.18 -6.93
N GLU A 138 -7.37 13.96 -7.93
CA GLU A 138 -7.78 13.60 -9.29
C GLU A 138 -8.49 12.25 -9.33
N LEU A 139 -7.93 11.21 -8.70
CA LEU A 139 -8.57 9.88 -8.64
C LEU A 139 -9.96 9.95 -8.00
N LYS A 140 -10.14 10.73 -6.93
CA LYS A 140 -11.46 10.92 -6.30
C LYS A 140 -12.42 11.65 -7.22
N ALA A 141 -11.96 12.70 -7.90
CA ALA A 141 -12.78 13.46 -8.83
C ALA A 141 -13.27 12.62 -10.01
N TYR A 142 -12.43 11.72 -10.53
CA TYR A 142 -12.75 10.90 -11.70
C TYR A 142 -13.47 9.58 -11.38
N PHE A 143 -13.17 8.93 -10.24
CA PHE A 143 -13.59 7.53 -9.97
C PHE A 143 -14.47 7.34 -8.72
N ASN A 144 -14.78 8.40 -7.96
CA ASN A 144 -15.69 8.38 -6.80
C ASN A 144 -15.46 7.22 -5.79
N GLN A 145 -14.20 6.85 -5.54
CA GLN A 145 -13.83 5.77 -4.61
C GLN A 145 -13.79 6.25 -3.14
N GLY A 146 -14.84 6.93 -2.67
CA GLY A 146 -14.86 7.60 -1.37
C GLY A 146 -15.62 6.91 -0.24
N GLY A 147 -16.22 5.73 -0.47
CA GLY A 147 -17.00 5.04 0.57
C GLY A 147 -16.12 4.29 1.56
N GLU A 148 -16.28 4.54 2.86
CA GLU A 148 -15.74 3.66 3.91
C GLU A 148 -16.28 2.23 3.74
N SER A 149 -15.38 1.25 3.71
CA SER A 149 -15.75 -0.16 3.57
C SER A 149 -16.53 -0.67 4.80
N ALA A 150 -17.42 -1.65 4.58
CA ALA A 150 -18.15 -2.29 5.69
C ALA A 150 -17.21 -2.86 6.76
N ALA A 151 -16.05 -3.39 6.35
CA ALA A 151 -15.01 -3.89 7.24
C ALA A 151 -14.42 -2.79 8.14
N SER A 152 -14.26 -1.56 7.63
CA SER A 152 -13.77 -0.43 8.43
C SER A 152 -14.76 -0.07 9.52
N LYS A 153 -16.06 -0.04 9.20
CA LYS A 153 -17.13 0.25 10.17
C LYS A 153 -17.19 -0.80 11.28
N GLU A 154 -17.13 -2.07 10.91
CA GLU A 154 -17.10 -3.19 11.85
C GLU A 154 -15.89 -3.11 12.81
N TYR A 155 -14.71 -2.76 12.29
CA TYR A 155 -13.53 -2.54 13.12
C TYR A 155 -13.71 -1.36 14.10
N TYR A 156 -14.27 -0.24 13.67
CA TYR A 156 -14.56 0.90 14.54
C TYR A 156 -15.58 0.58 15.63
N GLU A 157 -16.58 -0.26 15.34
CA GLU A 157 -17.54 -0.74 16.33
C GLU A 157 -16.86 -1.60 17.41
N LEU A 158 -15.96 -2.50 17.02
CA LEU A 158 -15.16 -3.30 17.96
C LEU A 158 -14.28 -2.40 18.84
N MET A 159 -13.60 -1.40 18.26
CA MET A 159 -12.80 -0.44 19.02
C MET A 159 -13.65 0.33 20.04
N ARG A 160 -14.83 0.81 19.64
CA ARG A 160 -15.76 1.52 20.54
C ARG A 160 -16.21 0.61 21.68
N ARG A 161 -16.57 -0.63 21.39
CA ARG A 161 -17.01 -1.59 22.41
C ARG A 161 -15.90 -1.91 23.40
N ARG A 162 -14.67 -2.10 22.92
CA ARG A 162 -13.48 -2.28 23.78
C ARG A 162 -13.28 -1.08 24.72
N ALA A 163 -13.33 0.15 24.18
CA ALA A 163 -13.16 1.36 24.97
C ALA A 163 -14.21 1.51 26.07
N LEU A 164 -15.48 1.19 25.78
CA LEU A 164 -16.55 1.22 26.78
C LEU A 164 -16.31 0.21 27.92
N LEU A 165 -15.89 -1.02 27.61
CA LEU A 165 -15.59 -2.02 28.64
C LEU A 165 -14.43 -1.59 29.55
N MET A 166 -13.39 -0.98 28.99
CA MET A 166 -12.27 -0.45 29.78
C MET A 166 -12.72 0.69 30.69
N LEU A 167 -13.57 1.60 30.20
CA LEU A 167 -14.13 2.69 31.01
C LEU A 167 -15.04 2.17 32.13
N ASP A 168 -15.85 1.15 31.84
CA ASP A 168 -16.73 0.55 32.84
C ASP A 168 -15.92 -0.16 33.93
N GLU A 169 -14.83 -0.86 33.58
CA GLU A 169 -13.91 -1.50 34.54
C GLU A 169 -13.28 -0.45 35.49
N ILE A 170 -12.87 0.70 34.95
CA ILE A 170 -12.38 1.83 35.77
C ILE A 170 -13.50 2.40 36.65
N GLY A 171 -14.73 2.49 36.12
CA GLY A 171 -15.86 3.15 36.77
C GLY A 171 -16.50 2.34 37.90
N ASP A 172 -16.65 1.03 37.74
CA ASP A 172 -17.33 0.15 38.71
C ASP A 172 -16.42 -0.89 39.37
N GLY A 173 -15.16 -0.99 38.95
CA GLY A 173 -14.15 -1.88 39.50
C GLY A 173 -14.36 -3.37 39.21
N ARG A 174 -15.30 -3.74 38.32
CA ARG A 174 -15.55 -5.13 37.94
C ARG A 174 -14.58 -5.56 36.85
N ASP A 175 -13.96 -6.72 37.05
CA ASP A 175 -13.09 -7.36 36.06
C ASP A 175 -13.87 -7.69 34.78
N ARG A 176 -13.47 -7.06 33.67
CA ARG A 176 -14.00 -7.30 32.31
C ARG A 176 -12.93 -7.89 31.39
N SER A 177 -11.84 -8.40 31.96
CA SER A 177 -10.68 -8.91 31.21
C SER A 177 -11.05 -9.95 30.15
N GLU A 178 -12.00 -10.84 30.42
CA GLU A 178 -12.41 -11.86 29.45
C GLU A 178 -13.17 -11.27 28.26
N GLU A 179 -14.09 -10.33 28.50
CA GLU A 179 -14.86 -9.66 27.44
C GLU A 179 -13.94 -8.80 26.57
N ILE A 180 -12.99 -8.10 27.21
CA ILE A 180 -11.97 -7.31 26.50
C ILE A 180 -11.11 -8.23 25.64
N ARG A 181 -10.61 -9.35 26.19
CA ARG A 181 -9.82 -10.33 25.42
C ARG A 181 -10.60 -10.94 24.25
N ALA A 182 -11.89 -11.17 24.41
CA ALA A 182 -12.74 -11.69 23.33
C ALA A 182 -12.84 -10.70 22.17
N ILE A 183 -13.02 -9.40 22.46
CA ILE A 183 -13.03 -8.34 21.44
C ILE A 183 -11.66 -8.18 20.80
N GLU A 184 -10.58 -8.15 21.60
CA GLU A 184 -9.22 -8.07 21.09
C GLU A 184 -8.89 -9.25 20.17
N SER A 185 -9.32 -10.47 20.53
CA SER A 185 -9.15 -11.65 19.67
C SER A 185 -9.92 -11.53 18.35
N GLN A 186 -11.12 -10.93 18.36
CA GLN A 186 -11.88 -10.66 17.13
C GLN A 186 -11.17 -9.62 16.26
N MET A 187 -10.66 -8.55 16.84
CA MET A 187 -9.92 -7.51 16.13
C MET A 187 -8.66 -8.09 15.44
N VAL A 188 -7.88 -8.89 16.17
CA VAL A 188 -6.68 -9.56 15.67
C VAL A 188 -7.00 -10.53 14.53
N ARG A 189 -8.11 -11.27 14.61
CA ARG A 189 -8.54 -12.19 13.54
C ARG A 189 -8.95 -11.49 12.24
N SER A 190 -9.45 -10.26 12.35
CA SER A 190 -9.83 -9.44 11.21
C SER A 190 -8.61 -8.80 10.54
N ASP A 191 -7.60 -8.41 11.31
CA ASP A 191 -6.35 -7.82 10.81
C ASP A 191 -5.26 -8.87 10.58
N LYS A 192 -5.48 -9.74 9.59
CA LYS A 192 -4.53 -10.81 9.25
C LYS A 192 -3.26 -10.24 8.62
N PRO A 193 -2.08 -10.83 8.92
CA PRO A 193 -0.84 -10.39 8.32
C PRO A 193 -0.84 -10.69 6.83
N ARG A 194 -0.31 -9.75 6.04
CA ARG A 194 -0.04 -9.99 4.62
C ARG A 194 1.03 -11.07 4.48
N VAL A 195 0.97 -11.82 3.39
CA VAL A 195 1.89 -12.91 3.10
C VAL A 195 2.93 -12.41 2.10
N PHE A 196 4.19 -12.29 2.50
CA PHE A 196 5.29 -11.91 1.59
C PHE A 196 6.26 -13.07 1.29
N GLN A 197 5.92 -14.30 1.69
CA GLN A 197 6.70 -15.50 1.37
C GLN A 197 5.83 -16.60 0.73
N GLY A 198 6.45 -17.44 -0.09
CA GLY A 198 5.81 -18.59 -0.74
C GLY A 198 4.87 -18.25 -1.90
N GLU A 199 4.06 -19.23 -2.32
CA GLU A 199 3.25 -19.15 -3.56
C GLU A 199 2.13 -18.10 -3.53
N ARG A 200 1.67 -17.72 -2.33
CA ARG A 200 0.66 -16.68 -2.12
C ARG A 200 1.27 -15.34 -1.71
N ASN A 201 2.52 -15.09 -2.10
CA ASN A 201 3.20 -13.82 -1.89
C ASN A 201 2.37 -12.66 -2.49
N ALA A 202 2.16 -11.61 -1.68
CA ALA A 202 1.35 -10.44 -2.00
C ALA A 202 1.87 -9.68 -3.23
N GLU A 203 3.19 -9.60 -3.44
CA GLU A 203 3.80 -9.02 -4.63
C GLU A 203 3.45 -9.82 -5.88
N VAL A 204 3.57 -11.16 -5.81
CA VAL A 204 3.25 -12.03 -6.94
C VAL A 204 1.77 -11.93 -7.29
N LEU A 205 0.90 -11.87 -6.28
CA LEU A 205 -0.54 -11.67 -6.47
C LEU A 205 -0.84 -10.29 -7.05
N TYR A 206 -0.15 -9.25 -6.58
CA TYR A 206 -0.27 -7.89 -7.10
C TYR A 206 0.07 -7.84 -8.60
N ASP A 207 1.23 -8.41 -8.98
CA ASP A 207 1.67 -8.45 -10.37
C ASP A 207 0.74 -9.29 -11.24
N LYS A 208 0.27 -10.45 -10.73
CA LYS A 208 -0.73 -11.29 -11.42
C LYS A 208 -2.04 -10.55 -11.66
N ASN A 209 -2.54 -9.81 -10.66
CA ASN A 209 -3.77 -9.04 -10.79
C ASN A 209 -3.63 -7.95 -11.85
N PHE A 210 -2.53 -7.19 -11.83
CA PHE A 210 -2.27 -6.16 -12.83
C PHE A 210 -2.17 -6.75 -14.25
N VAL A 211 -1.43 -7.85 -14.42
CA VAL A 211 -1.33 -8.56 -15.71
C VAL A 211 -2.69 -9.09 -16.16
N GLY A 212 -3.49 -9.65 -15.24
CA GLY A 212 -4.85 -10.11 -15.52
C GLY A 212 -5.75 -8.99 -16.03
N CYS A 213 -5.72 -7.82 -15.40
CA CYS A 213 -6.44 -6.63 -15.87
C CYS A 213 -5.92 -6.17 -17.25
N CYS A 214 -4.61 -6.17 -17.48
CA CYS A 214 -4.05 -5.86 -18.80
C CYS A 214 -4.57 -6.81 -19.89
N ILE A 215 -4.61 -8.12 -19.61
CA ILE A 215 -5.16 -9.12 -20.53
C ILE A 215 -6.64 -8.87 -20.80
N ALA A 216 -7.43 -8.58 -19.76
CA ALA A 216 -8.85 -8.29 -19.89
C ALA A 216 -9.10 -7.05 -20.77
N ILE A 217 -8.33 -5.97 -20.57
CA ILE A 217 -8.39 -4.76 -21.41
C ILE A 217 -8.02 -5.09 -22.85
N ALA A 218 -6.91 -5.81 -23.08
CA ALA A 218 -6.47 -6.17 -24.42
C ALA A 218 -7.53 -7.02 -25.16
N GLN A 219 -8.14 -7.99 -24.48
CA GLN A 219 -9.14 -8.89 -25.07
C GLN A 219 -10.46 -8.19 -25.43
N ASN A 220 -10.90 -7.22 -24.62
CA ASN A 220 -12.23 -6.63 -24.76
C ASN A 220 -12.22 -5.25 -25.43
N LEU A 221 -11.12 -4.50 -25.33
CA LEU A 221 -10.99 -3.14 -25.86
C LEU A 221 -9.94 -3.02 -26.98
N ASN A 222 -9.14 -4.06 -27.23
CA ASN A 222 -8.06 -4.07 -28.22
C ASN A 222 -7.04 -2.92 -28.01
N MET A 223 -6.76 -2.60 -26.74
CA MET A 223 -5.79 -1.59 -26.33
C MET A 223 -4.63 -2.23 -25.54
N ASP A 224 -3.41 -1.69 -25.70
CA ASP A 224 -2.29 -2.09 -24.85
C ASP A 224 -2.33 -1.34 -23.52
N ALA A 225 -2.85 -2.02 -22.50
CA ALA A 225 -2.97 -1.47 -21.16
C ALA A 225 -1.64 -0.98 -20.57
N LYS A 226 -0.48 -1.52 -20.97
CA LYS A 226 0.82 -1.10 -20.41
C LYS A 226 1.30 0.26 -20.93
N GLN A 227 0.75 0.72 -22.07
CA GLN A 227 1.06 2.03 -22.64
C GLN A 227 0.07 3.12 -22.19
N MET A 228 -0.95 2.75 -21.42
CA MET A 228 -1.97 3.67 -20.93
C MET A 228 -1.45 4.56 -19.80
N THR A 229 -2.08 5.72 -19.66
CA THR A 229 -1.98 6.54 -18.46
C THR A 229 -2.87 5.98 -17.35
N VAL A 230 -2.70 6.46 -16.12
CA VAL A 230 -3.51 6.04 -14.98
C VAL A 230 -5.00 6.31 -15.26
N LEU A 231 -5.34 7.49 -15.77
CA LEU A 231 -6.72 7.83 -16.11
C LEU A 231 -7.31 6.85 -17.13
N GLU A 232 -6.61 6.61 -18.24
CA GLU A 232 -7.06 5.72 -19.31
C GLU A 232 -7.28 4.29 -18.81
N TYR A 233 -6.35 3.78 -18.02
CA TYR A 233 -6.41 2.43 -17.47
C TYR A 233 -7.62 2.23 -16.55
N TYR A 234 -7.84 3.13 -15.60
CA TYR A 234 -8.97 3.00 -14.67
C TYR A 234 -10.31 3.22 -15.38
N ARG A 235 -10.39 4.14 -16.35
CA ARG A 235 -11.60 4.29 -17.19
C ARG A 235 -11.87 3.05 -18.02
N ALA A 236 -10.83 2.41 -18.57
CA ALA A 236 -10.97 1.15 -19.29
C ALA A 236 -11.57 0.04 -18.40
N ILE A 237 -11.14 -0.03 -17.13
CA ILE A 237 -11.72 -0.98 -16.17
C ILE A 237 -13.20 -0.67 -15.91
N GLU A 238 -13.59 0.58 -15.68
CA GLU A 238 -15.00 0.94 -15.46
C GLU A 238 -15.88 0.57 -16.67
N VAL A 239 -15.39 0.81 -17.89
CA VAL A 239 -16.09 0.41 -19.12
C VAL A 239 -16.29 -1.11 -19.17
N LEU A 240 -15.28 -1.89 -18.80
CA LEU A 240 -15.41 -3.36 -18.73
C LEU A 240 -16.43 -3.79 -17.67
N GLU A 241 -16.45 -3.15 -16.50
CA GLU A 241 -17.43 -3.43 -15.46
C GLU A 241 -18.86 -3.10 -15.90
N GLU A 242 -19.06 -1.98 -16.59
CA GLU A 242 -20.35 -1.56 -17.14
C GLU A 242 -20.84 -2.57 -18.18
N GLN A 243 -19.99 -2.99 -19.11
CA GLN A 243 -20.31 -4.02 -20.11
C GLN A 243 -20.72 -5.35 -19.45
N GLN A 244 -20.00 -5.77 -18.42
CA GLN A 244 -20.32 -6.99 -17.66
C GLN A 244 -21.66 -6.87 -16.90
N LYS A 245 -21.95 -5.71 -16.30
CA LYS A 245 -23.24 -5.44 -15.64
C LYS A 245 -24.40 -5.47 -16.65
N GLU A 246 -24.21 -4.91 -17.84
CA GLU A 246 -25.23 -4.96 -18.91
C GLU A 246 -25.48 -6.38 -19.42
N LEU A 247 -24.42 -7.17 -19.64
CA LEU A 247 -24.54 -8.57 -20.05
C LEU A 247 -25.28 -9.42 -19.01
N LYS A 248 -25.04 -9.18 -17.72
CA LYS A 248 -25.77 -9.85 -16.62
C LYS A 248 -27.24 -9.43 -16.54
N ARG A 249 -27.59 -8.20 -16.93
CA ARG A 249 -28.99 -7.73 -16.97
C ARG A 249 -29.78 -8.27 -18.17
N LYS A 250 -29.09 -8.69 -19.23
CA LYS A 250 -29.69 -9.26 -20.45
C LYS A 250 -29.84 -10.80 -20.41
N ARG A 251 -29.31 -11.46 -19.38
CA ARG A 251 -29.47 -12.90 -19.11
C ARG A 251 -30.56 -13.11 -18.07
#